data_AF-A0A1S1V543-F1
#
_entry.id   AF-A0A1S1V543-F1
#
_cell.length_a   1.000
_cell.length_b   1.000
_cell.length_c   1.000
_cell.angle_alpha   90.00
_cell.angle_beta   90.00
_cell.angle_gamma   90.00
#
_symmetry.space_group_name_H-M   'P 1'
#
loop_
_entity.id
_entity.type
_entity.pdbx_description
1 polymer ?
#
loop_
_entity_poly.entity_id
_entity_poly.type
_entity_poly.pdbx_seq_one_letter_code
_entity_poly.pdbx_strand_id
1 'polypeptide(L)'
;MKKIVLGLLLSMLLMTTACGNDPVARLEKAVKKTGELEQYKMSMSGDIGVNMQELEGETAQSEMGNITVEMKADVDKDKTRADINYSMMGISMNMEMYGDSKQSITKMPMSDKYIVMDVGAEGATDVQKSQESLKKLSDELYADIVKRIKENGEIALEKTELEMPDGKVNVDKGTVKLESKDVKAILISTVEKLYSDEEFIKLMGEQSGKAPSKEEIDAMVAEMKSSFENIEIENFEYAVYIDGDDYIVGQDIKMDLVDSKNETEGLAMDLKFRIWDMGNDQNIDFPELTEENSMSFEDYMKSLELQMPENMEGIEGMENFNPEDFNLENMDLENMDIPEVTIE
;
A
#
# COMPACT_ATOMS: atom_id res chain seq x y z
N MET A 1 51.52 -27.74 -28.84
CA MET A 1 51.40 -26.50 -28.03
C MET A 1 50.27 -25.57 -28.51
N LYS A 2 50.18 -25.17 -29.80
CA LYS A 2 49.08 -24.28 -30.28
C LYS A 2 47.64 -24.80 -30.09
N LYS A 3 47.42 -26.12 -30.10
CA LYS A 3 46.08 -26.72 -29.87
C LYS A 3 45.66 -26.80 -28.39
N ILE A 4 46.62 -26.71 -27.46
CA ILE A 4 46.33 -26.72 -26.00
C ILE A 4 45.98 -25.31 -25.53
N VAL A 5 46.65 -24.28 -26.09
CA VAL A 5 46.35 -22.86 -25.79
C VAL A 5 44.95 -22.46 -26.28
N LEU A 6 44.50 -22.97 -27.43
CA LEU A 6 43.17 -22.67 -27.96
C LEU A 6 42.04 -23.32 -27.13
N GLY A 7 42.29 -24.51 -26.56
CA GLY A 7 41.32 -25.18 -25.67
C GLY A 7 41.20 -24.50 -24.31
N LEU A 8 42.30 -23.95 -23.78
CA LEU A 8 42.33 -23.23 -22.51
C LEU A 8 41.70 -21.83 -22.62
N LEU A 9 41.82 -21.17 -23.78
CA LEU A 9 41.13 -19.90 -24.06
C LEU A 9 39.61 -20.10 -24.22
N LEU A 10 39.19 -21.22 -24.82
CA LEU A 10 37.77 -21.56 -24.99
C LEU A 10 37.12 -21.99 -23.67
N SER A 11 37.85 -22.68 -22.79
CA SER A 11 37.37 -23.00 -21.44
C SER A 11 37.30 -21.78 -20.52
N MET A 12 38.15 -20.76 -20.75
CA MET A 12 38.11 -19.50 -20.02
C MET A 12 36.97 -18.59 -20.50
N LEU A 13 36.56 -18.69 -21.78
CA LEU A 13 35.37 -18.03 -22.33
C LEU A 13 34.05 -18.66 -21.84
N LEU A 14 34.05 -19.94 -21.46
CA LEU A 14 32.86 -20.63 -20.94
C LEU A 14 32.64 -20.40 -19.43
N MET A 15 33.60 -19.80 -18.71
CA MET A 15 33.44 -19.43 -17.30
C MET A 15 32.87 -18.02 -17.11
N THR A 16 32.72 -17.21 -18.17
CA THR A 16 32.17 -15.85 -18.07
C THR A 16 30.66 -15.75 -18.28
N THR A 17 29.93 -16.87 -18.41
CA THR A 17 28.46 -16.87 -18.61
C THR A 17 27.67 -17.60 -17.52
N ALA A 18 28.29 -17.94 -16.39
CA ALA A 18 27.67 -18.79 -15.36
C ALA A 18 27.47 -18.13 -13.99
N CYS A 19 27.59 -16.79 -13.90
CA CYS A 19 27.13 -16.03 -12.73
C CYS A 19 25.87 -15.23 -13.11
N GLY A 20 24.68 -15.67 -12.65
CA GLY A 20 23.55 -14.79 -12.38
C GLY A 20 22.58 -14.41 -13.50
N ASN A 21 22.46 -15.19 -14.58
CA ASN A 21 21.58 -14.86 -15.72
C ASN A 21 20.09 -15.25 -15.55
N ASP A 22 19.63 -15.63 -14.35
CA ASP A 22 18.20 -15.86 -14.12
C ASP A 22 17.57 -14.60 -13.50
N PRO A 23 16.81 -13.81 -14.28
CA PRO A 23 16.13 -12.61 -13.80
C PRO A 23 15.26 -12.85 -12.58
N VAL A 24 14.58 -14.00 -12.52
CA VAL A 24 13.64 -14.30 -11.44
C VAL A 24 14.40 -14.64 -10.16
N ALA A 25 15.44 -15.47 -10.26
CA ALA A 25 16.29 -15.76 -9.11
C ALA A 25 16.97 -14.50 -8.55
N ARG A 26 17.31 -13.55 -9.43
CA ARG A 26 17.84 -12.25 -9.00
C ARG A 26 16.80 -11.41 -8.28
N LEU A 27 15.57 -11.35 -8.80
CA LEU A 27 14.46 -10.69 -8.13
C LEU A 27 14.19 -11.29 -6.74
N GLU A 28 14.13 -12.62 -6.62
CA GLU A 28 13.93 -13.31 -5.33
C GLU A 28 15.01 -12.94 -4.30
N LYS A 29 16.27 -12.92 -4.73
CA LYS A 29 17.38 -12.51 -3.88
C LYS A 29 17.21 -11.06 -3.43
N ALA A 30 16.82 -10.16 -4.35
CA ALA A 30 16.66 -8.75 -4.06
C ALA A 30 15.48 -8.46 -3.12
N VAL A 31 14.34 -9.13 -3.31
CA VAL A 31 13.19 -9.07 -2.39
C VAL A 31 13.64 -9.45 -0.98
N LYS A 32 14.29 -10.61 -0.84
CA LYS A 32 14.75 -11.09 0.47
C LYS A 32 15.70 -10.09 1.13
N LYS A 33 16.70 -9.61 0.40
CA LYS A 33 17.71 -8.70 0.95
C LYS A 33 17.10 -7.36 1.37
N THR A 34 16.12 -6.87 0.62
CA THR A 34 15.42 -5.60 0.91
C THR A 34 14.50 -5.73 2.11
N GLY A 35 13.80 -6.87 2.27
CA GLY A 35 12.96 -7.15 3.44
C GLY A 35 13.73 -7.35 4.75
N GLU A 36 15.05 -7.46 4.68
CA GLU A 36 15.97 -7.55 5.83
C GLU A 36 16.60 -6.18 6.20
N LEU A 37 16.18 -5.07 5.55
CA LEU A 37 16.69 -3.73 5.87
C LEU A 37 16.19 -3.23 7.23
N GLU A 38 17.13 -2.89 8.10
CA GLU A 38 16.85 -2.32 9.43
C GLU A 38 16.85 -0.78 9.42
N GLN A 39 17.59 -0.15 8.50
CA GLN A 39 17.73 1.30 8.43
C GLN A 39 17.68 1.78 6.99
N TYR A 40 16.79 2.72 6.68
CA TYR A 40 16.62 3.24 5.32
C TYR A 40 15.80 4.53 5.27
N LYS A 41 15.89 5.21 4.13
CA LYS A 41 14.92 6.21 3.68
C LYS A 41 14.09 5.64 2.55
N MET A 42 12.83 6.04 2.49
CA MET A 42 11.91 5.63 1.45
C MET A 42 11.09 6.82 0.97
N SER A 43 10.74 6.83 -0.31
CA SER A 43 9.70 7.70 -0.82
C SER A 43 8.72 6.94 -1.68
N MET A 44 7.49 7.42 -1.64
CA MET A 44 6.40 7.00 -2.52
C MET A 44 5.84 8.27 -3.14
N SER A 45 5.76 8.34 -4.45
CA SER A 45 5.11 9.44 -5.16
C SER A 45 4.21 8.87 -6.22
N GLY A 46 3.02 9.41 -6.40
CA GLY A 46 2.17 8.93 -7.47
C GLY A 46 0.86 9.67 -7.62
N ASP A 47 0.21 9.38 -8.73
CA ASP A 47 -1.11 9.88 -9.06
C ASP A 47 -2.11 8.72 -8.95
N ILE A 48 -3.23 8.97 -8.27
CA ILE A 48 -4.36 8.05 -8.14
C ILE A 48 -5.60 8.81 -8.55
N GLY A 49 -6.28 8.37 -9.59
CA GLY A 49 -7.44 9.08 -10.13
C GLY A 49 -8.58 8.14 -10.50
N VAL A 50 -9.79 8.68 -10.46
CA VAL A 50 -10.94 8.02 -11.08
C VAL A 50 -11.00 8.46 -12.54
N ASN A 51 -10.90 7.51 -13.46
CA ASN A 51 -11.15 7.74 -14.88
C ASN A 51 -12.66 7.78 -15.08
N MET A 52 -13.21 8.96 -15.33
CA MET A 52 -14.57 9.10 -15.82
C MET A 52 -14.54 9.21 -17.34
N GLN A 53 -15.14 8.24 -18.06
CA GLN A 53 -15.29 8.32 -19.51
C GLN A 53 -16.41 9.33 -19.86
N GLU A 54 -16.22 10.11 -20.93
CA GLU A 54 -17.11 11.22 -21.33
C GLU A 54 -18.61 10.84 -21.37
N LEU A 55 -19.41 11.46 -20.50
CA LEU A 55 -20.86 11.55 -20.70
C LEU A 55 -21.13 12.71 -21.67
N GLU A 56 -21.54 12.37 -22.91
CA GLU A 56 -22.12 13.26 -23.92
C GLU A 56 -21.65 14.75 -23.93
N GLY A 57 -20.36 14.98 -24.22
CA GLY A 57 -19.90 16.29 -24.70
C GLY A 57 -19.39 17.28 -23.64
N GLU A 58 -19.27 16.88 -22.38
CA GLU A 58 -18.41 17.57 -21.40
C GLU A 58 -17.21 16.68 -21.09
N THR A 59 -15.99 17.19 -21.34
CA THR A 59 -14.75 16.54 -20.90
C THR A 59 -14.77 16.45 -19.38
N ALA A 60 -15.12 15.28 -18.84
CA ALA A 60 -14.98 14.99 -17.43
C ALA A 60 -13.48 15.11 -17.09
N GLN A 61 -13.14 16.12 -16.29
CA GLN A 61 -11.79 16.32 -15.81
C GLN A 61 -11.50 15.15 -14.86
N SER A 62 -10.50 14.31 -15.16
CA SER A 62 -10.10 13.24 -14.25
C SER A 62 -9.71 13.88 -12.91
N GLU A 63 -10.41 13.51 -11.84
CA GLU A 63 -10.04 13.93 -10.49
C GLU A 63 -8.86 13.07 -10.04
N MET A 64 -7.67 13.47 -10.48
CA MET A 64 -6.43 12.82 -10.05
C MET A 64 -5.99 13.41 -8.72
N GLY A 65 -5.98 12.56 -7.70
CA GLY A 65 -5.26 12.83 -6.48
C GLY A 65 -3.76 12.57 -6.67
N ASN A 66 -2.93 13.37 -6.04
CA ASN A 66 -1.50 13.11 -5.93
C ASN A 66 -1.15 12.75 -4.48
N ILE A 67 -0.30 11.76 -4.31
CA ILE A 67 0.28 11.40 -3.02
C ILE A 67 1.79 11.46 -3.12
N THR A 68 2.43 12.08 -2.13
CA THR A 68 3.87 12.01 -1.90
C THR A 68 4.12 11.67 -0.43
N VAL A 69 4.91 10.65 -0.18
CA VAL A 69 5.34 10.22 1.15
C VAL A 69 6.86 10.18 1.15
N GLU A 70 7.47 10.82 2.13
CA GLU A 70 8.90 10.72 2.44
C GLU A 70 9.05 10.13 3.83
N MET A 71 9.68 8.97 3.95
CA MET A 71 9.80 8.22 5.19
C MET A 71 11.26 7.95 5.55
N LYS A 72 11.55 7.96 6.85
CA LYS A 72 12.80 7.47 7.44
C LYS A 72 12.46 6.40 8.47
N ALA A 73 13.20 5.30 8.45
CA ALA A 73 13.01 4.21 9.39
C ALA A 73 14.35 3.76 9.99
N ASP A 74 14.36 3.58 11.31
CA ASP A 74 15.40 2.92 12.08
C ASP A 74 14.73 1.83 12.91
N VAL A 75 14.58 0.64 12.33
CA VAL A 75 13.88 -0.51 12.91
C VAL A 75 14.58 -0.99 14.18
N ASP A 76 15.91 -0.93 14.22
CA ASP A 76 16.71 -1.30 15.41
C ASP A 76 16.39 -0.42 16.63
N LYS A 77 16.16 0.87 16.39
CA LYS A 77 15.77 1.83 17.43
C LYS A 77 14.26 1.95 17.56
N ASP A 78 13.51 1.21 16.74
CA ASP A 78 12.06 1.25 16.61
C ASP A 78 11.55 2.69 16.48
N LYS A 79 12.07 3.39 15.47
CA LYS A 79 11.73 4.77 15.17
C LYS A 79 11.38 4.95 13.71
N THR A 80 10.29 5.66 13.46
CA THR A 80 9.89 6.08 12.12
C THR A 80 9.50 7.54 12.11
N ARG A 81 9.70 8.17 10.95
CA ARG A 81 9.14 9.47 10.62
C ARG A 81 8.64 9.42 9.19
N ALA A 82 7.44 9.94 8.94
CA ALA A 82 6.91 10.13 7.61
C ALA A 82 6.39 11.55 7.43
N ASP A 83 6.72 12.18 6.31
CA ASP A 83 6.15 13.42 5.83
C ASP A 83 5.23 13.05 4.65
N ILE A 84 3.92 13.26 4.79
CA ILE A 84 2.89 12.84 3.83
C ILE A 84 2.22 14.09 3.26
N ASN A 85 2.35 14.29 1.95
CA ASN A 85 1.53 15.22 1.19
C ASN A 85 0.47 14.41 0.42
N TYR A 86 -0.77 14.82 0.57
CA TYR A 86 -1.88 14.28 -0.20
C TYR A 86 -2.67 15.45 -0.79
N SER A 87 -2.95 15.41 -2.08
CA SER A 87 -3.72 16.43 -2.78
C SER A 87 -4.86 15.76 -3.54
N MET A 88 -6.11 16.08 -3.23
CA MET A 88 -7.27 15.58 -3.96
C MET A 88 -8.30 16.71 -4.11
N MET A 89 -8.96 16.79 -5.28
CA MET A 89 -10.02 17.77 -5.56
C MET A 89 -9.60 19.23 -5.25
N GLY A 90 -8.32 19.57 -5.50
CA GLY A 90 -7.75 20.90 -5.23
C GLY A 90 -7.46 21.20 -3.75
N ILE A 91 -7.69 20.26 -2.85
CA ILE A 91 -7.33 20.36 -1.42
C ILE A 91 -6.03 19.58 -1.21
N SER A 92 -4.99 20.26 -0.73
CA SER A 92 -3.73 19.62 -0.34
C SER A 92 -3.59 19.61 1.19
N MET A 93 -3.28 18.45 1.74
CA MET A 93 -3.03 18.19 3.15
C MET A 93 -1.58 17.73 3.33
N ASN A 94 -0.87 18.40 4.23
CA ASN A 94 0.46 17.99 4.68
C ASN A 94 0.34 17.43 6.09
N MET A 95 0.79 16.20 6.28
CA MET A 95 0.82 15.53 7.57
C MET A 95 2.25 15.14 7.91
N GLU A 96 2.64 15.31 9.16
CA GLU A 96 3.87 14.73 9.68
C GLU A 96 3.50 13.63 10.68
N MET A 97 4.17 12.49 10.60
CA MET A 97 3.98 11.36 11.49
C MET A 97 5.31 10.95 12.09
N TYR A 98 5.30 10.62 13.37
CA TYR A 98 6.44 10.07 14.11
C TYR A 98 5.93 8.86 14.87
N GLY A 99 6.68 7.76 14.86
CA GLY A 99 6.29 6.53 15.55
C GLY A 99 7.45 5.87 16.26
N ASP A 100 7.20 5.40 17.48
CA ASP A 100 8.03 4.44 18.19
C ASP A 100 7.17 3.41 18.95
N SER A 101 7.80 2.47 19.67
CA SER A 101 7.10 1.44 20.47
C SER A 101 6.13 2.01 21.51
N LYS A 102 6.27 3.27 21.90
CA LYS A 102 5.52 3.86 23.01
C LYS A 102 4.39 4.74 22.53
N GLN A 103 4.59 5.47 21.43
CA GLN A 103 3.65 6.48 20.97
C GLN A 103 3.71 6.65 19.45
N SER A 104 2.56 7.03 18.89
CA SER A 104 2.45 7.65 17.57
C SER A 104 2.09 9.12 17.73
N ILE A 105 2.80 10.00 17.02
CA ILE A 105 2.59 11.45 17.04
C ILE A 105 2.27 11.90 15.63
N THR A 106 1.12 12.54 15.46
CA THR A 106 0.68 13.06 14.17
C THR A 106 0.47 14.57 14.24
N LYS A 107 1.01 15.30 13.26
CA LYS A 107 0.75 16.72 13.04
C LYS A 107 -0.10 16.87 11.78
N MET A 108 -1.35 17.28 11.96
CA MET A 108 -2.26 17.58 10.86
C MET A 108 -2.24 19.06 10.52
N PRO A 109 -2.57 19.46 9.28
CA PRO A 109 -2.55 20.86 8.88
C PRO A 109 -3.73 21.66 9.47
N MET A 110 -4.80 20.97 9.88
CA MET A 110 -6.00 21.58 10.47
C MET A 110 -5.90 21.75 12.00
N SER A 111 -4.85 21.23 12.64
CA SER A 111 -4.64 21.34 14.09
C SER A 111 -3.31 22.02 14.38
N ASP A 112 -3.35 23.07 15.19
CA ASP A 112 -2.14 23.71 15.70
C ASP A 112 -1.39 22.84 16.72
N LYS A 113 -2.00 21.75 17.20
CA LYS A 113 -1.41 20.81 18.14
C LYS A 113 -0.95 19.51 17.47
N TYR A 114 0.10 18.90 18.04
CA TYR A 114 0.43 17.51 17.82
C TYR A 114 -0.61 16.61 18.49
N ILE A 115 -1.06 15.60 17.78
CA ILE A 115 -1.98 14.59 18.29
C ILE A 115 -1.14 13.40 18.70
N VAL A 116 -1.23 13.04 19.99
CA VAL A 116 -0.44 11.98 20.60
C VAL A 116 -1.35 10.79 20.88
N MET A 117 -0.94 9.64 20.37
CA MET A 117 -1.57 8.36 20.65
C MET A 117 -0.58 7.51 21.44
N ASP A 118 -0.84 7.38 22.74
CA ASP A 118 -0.08 6.47 23.60
C ASP A 118 -0.42 5.03 23.24
N VAL A 119 0.59 4.26 22.89
CA VAL A 119 0.43 2.85 22.53
C VAL A 119 0.48 1.96 23.80
N GLY A 120 0.98 2.48 24.94
CA GLY A 120 1.02 1.73 26.20
C GLY A 120 1.88 0.47 26.14
N ALA A 121 2.02 -0.28 27.25
CA ALA A 121 2.87 -1.48 27.27
C ALA A 121 2.24 -2.68 26.53
N GLU A 122 0.90 -2.80 26.58
CA GLU A 122 0.16 -3.82 25.83
C GLU A 122 0.14 -3.48 24.34
N GLY A 123 -0.16 -2.23 23.99
CA GLY A 123 -0.14 -1.84 22.58
C GLY A 123 1.27 -1.75 21.99
N ALA A 124 2.35 -1.52 22.76
CA ALA A 124 3.72 -1.68 22.26
C ALA A 124 3.98 -3.09 21.72
N THR A 125 3.44 -4.08 22.43
CA THR A 125 3.50 -5.49 22.02
C THR A 125 2.64 -5.74 20.77
N ASP A 126 1.50 -5.06 20.67
CA ASP A 126 0.60 -5.18 19.52
C ASP A 126 1.13 -4.44 18.28
N VAL A 127 1.84 -3.31 18.43
CA VAL A 127 2.55 -2.62 17.34
C VAL A 127 3.67 -3.50 16.82
N GLN A 128 4.44 -4.15 17.68
CA GLN A 128 5.48 -5.08 17.24
C GLN A 128 4.89 -6.27 16.49
N LYS A 129 3.80 -6.87 17.00
CA LYS A 129 3.09 -7.96 16.29
C LYS A 129 2.51 -7.50 14.96
N SER A 130 1.95 -6.29 14.92
CA SER A 130 1.41 -5.68 13.69
C SER A 130 2.52 -5.45 12.67
N GLN A 131 3.69 -4.96 13.07
CA GLN A 131 4.86 -4.84 12.19
C GLN A 131 5.33 -6.20 11.66
N GLU A 132 5.41 -7.22 12.51
CA GLU A 132 5.76 -8.58 12.10
C GLU A 132 4.72 -9.18 11.15
N SER A 133 3.43 -8.96 11.42
CA SER A 133 2.31 -9.34 10.56
C SER A 133 2.39 -8.65 9.19
N LEU A 134 2.58 -7.33 9.15
CA LEU A 134 2.72 -6.56 7.90
C LEU A 134 3.95 -6.99 7.11
N LYS A 135 5.06 -7.30 7.78
CA LYS A 135 6.25 -7.86 7.14
C LYS A 135 5.95 -9.22 6.51
N LYS A 136 5.30 -10.11 7.26
CA LYS A 136 4.88 -11.43 6.77
C LYS A 136 3.92 -11.30 5.58
N LEU A 137 2.95 -10.39 5.66
CA LEU A 137 2.02 -10.09 4.56
C LEU A 137 2.81 -9.65 3.33
N SER A 138 3.73 -8.70 3.47
CA SER A 138 4.61 -8.26 2.39
C SER A 138 5.39 -9.43 1.76
N ASP A 139 6.02 -10.27 2.57
CA ASP A 139 6.75 -11.46 2.09
C ASP A 139 5.85 -12.42 1.29
N GLU A 140 4.63 -12.67 1.79
CA GLU A 140 3.63 -13.50 1.12
C GLU A 140 3.11 -12.89 -0.19
N LEU A 141 2.99 -11.57 -0.28
CA LEU A 141 2.59 -10.87 -1.51
C LEU A 141 3.68 -10.94 -2.57
N TYR A 142 4.94 -10.68 -2.20
CA TYR A 142 6.06 -10.83 -3.14
C TYR A 142 6.23 -12.27 -3.60
N ALA A 143 6.05 -13.24 -2.70
CA ALA A 143 6.10 -14.66 -3.07
C ALA A 143 5.06 -15.00 -4.15
N ASP A 144 3.84 -14.46 -4.05
CA ASP A 144 2.81 -14.65 -5.05
C ASP A 144 3.12 -13.96 -6.38
N ILE A 145 3.65 -12.74 -6.35
CA ILE A 145 4.10 -12.03 -7.56
C ILE A 145 5.18 -12.86 -8.26
N VAL A 146 6.23 -13.26 -7.53
CA VAL A 146 7.32 -14.09 -8.06
C VAL A 146 6.81 -15.41 -8.62
N LYS A 147 5.92 -16.09 -7.90
CA LYS A 147 5.31 -17.34 -8.36
C LYS A 147 4.61 -17.15 -9.71
N ARG A 148 3.81 -16.09 -9.86
CA ARG A 148 3.09 -15.81 -11.12
C ARG A 148 4.04 -15.44 -12.24
N ILE A 149 5.10 -14.70 -11.95
CA ILE A 149 6.17 -14.44 -12.92
C ILE A 149 6.79 -15.75 -13.41
N LYS A 150 7.04 -16.73 -12.52
CA LYS A 150 7.58 -18.05 -12.89
C LYS A 150 6.63 -18.89 -13.73
N GLU A 151 5.34 -18.86 -13.40
CA GLU A 151 4.33 -19.72 -14.02
C GLU A 151 3.89 -19.20 -15.39
N ASN A 152 3.58 -17.90 -15.48
CA ASN A 152 2.90 -17.33 -16.65
C ASN A 152 3.48 -15.97 -17.09
N GLY A 153 4.43 -15.39 -16.34
CA GLY A 153 4.95 -14.06 -16.62
C GLY A 153 6.29 -14.05 -17.35
N GLU A 154 6.76 -12.84 -17.60
CA GLU A 154 8.10 -12.59 -18.13
C GLU A 154 8.76 -11.46 -17.35
N ILE A 155 10.07 -11.58 -17.12
CA ILE A 155 10.90 -10.51 -16.60
C ILE A 155 12.21 -10.46 -17.39
N ALA A 156 12.55 -9.27 -17.87
CA ALA A 156 13.82 -8.99 -18.51
C ALA A 156 14.56 -7.92 -17.70
N LEU A 157 15.84 -8.18 -17.39
CA LEU A 157 16.71 -7.22 -16.72
C LEU A 157 17.53 -6.45 -17.74
N GLU A 158 17.48 -5.13 -17.67
CA GLU A 158 18.30 -4.23 -18.48
C GLU A 158 19.06 -3.23 -17.60
N LYS A 159 20.31 -2.95 -17.96
CA LYS A 159 21.11 -1.95 -17.25
C LYS A 159 20.62 -0.55 -17.58
N THR A 160 20.35 0.24 -16.55
CA THR A 160 19.98 1.65 -16.69
C THR A 160 20.53 2.46 -15.51
N GLU A 161 20.43 3.78 -15.61
CA GLU A 161 20.55 4.67 -14.46
C GLU A 161 19.14 4.97 -13.91
N LEU A 162 19.03 5.05 -12.59
CA LEU A 162 17.84 5.49 -11.89
C LEU A 162 18.17 6.78 -11.14
N GLU A 163 17.33 7.80 -11.31
CA GLU A 163 17.38 9.00 -10.49
C GLU A 163 16.79 8.70 -9.11
N MET A 164 17.59 8.94 -8.07
CA MET A 164 17.23 8.82 -6.66
C MET A 164 17.35 10.21 -6.00
N PRO A 165 16.74 10.42 -4.82
CA PRO A 165 16.85 11.70 -4.11
C PRO A 165 18.29 12.11 -3.76
N ASP A 166 19.19 11.15 -3.59
CA ASP A 166 20.61 11.37 -3.25
C ASP A 166 21.57 11.31 -4.46
N GLY A 167 21.05 11.05 -5.66
CA GLY A 167 21.82 11.06 -6.91
C GLY A 167 21.42 9.97 -7.89
N LYS A 168 22.27 9.71 -8.88
CA LYS A 168 22.04 8.64 -9.85
C LYS A 168 22.66 7.33 -9.40
N VAL A 169 21.92 6.24 -9.53
CA VAL A 169 22.40 4.88 -9.22
C VAL A 169 22.31 4.02 -10.46
N ASN A 170 23.35 3.22 -10.73
CA ASN A 170 23.31 2.21 -11.78
C ASN A 170 22.54 0.99 -11.27
N VAL A 171 21.52 0.58 -12.03
CA VAL A 171 20.61 -0.49 -11.63
C VAL A 171 20.34 -1.43 -12.80
N ASP A 172 19.88 -2.63 -12.48
CA ASP A 172 19.22 -3.53 -13.41
C ASP A 172 17.70 -3.34 -13.25
N LYS A 173 17.07 -2.77 -14.28
CA LYS A 173 15.61 -2.61 -14.36
C LYS A 173 14.98 -3.91 -14.84
N GLY A 174 14.16 -4.52 -14.02
CA GLY A 174 13.26 -5.61 -14.37
C GLY A 174 11.90 -5.09 -14.78
N THR A 175 11.53 -5.24 -16.05
CA THR A 175 10.15 -4.99 -16.49
C THR A 175 9.36 -6.29 -16.43
N VAL A 176 8.35 -6.32 -15.57
CA VAL A 176 7.49 -7.48 -15.35
C VAL A 176 6.26 -7.39 -16.24
N LYS A 177 5.99 -8.46 -16.98
CA LYS A 177 4.76 -8.61 -17.76
C LYS A 177 3.93 -9.73 -17.17
N LEU A 178 2.69 -9.41 -16.83
CA LEU A 178 1.68 -10.34 -16.35
C LEU A 178 0.41 -10.18 -17.17
N GLU A 179 -0.29 -11.27 -17.38
CA GLU A 179 -1.63 -11.24 -17.98
C GLU A 179 -2.64 -10.65 -16.97
N SER A 180 -3.70 -10.00 -17.46
CA SER A 180 -4.74 -9.38 -16.61
C SER A 180 -5.32 -10.37 -15.60
N LYS A 181 -5.46 -11.66 -15.97
CA LYS A 181 -5.94 -12.71 -15.04
C LYS A 181 -5.03 -12.89 -13.83
N ASP A 182 -3.71 -12.76 -14.01
CA ASP A 182 -2.71 -12.95 -12.96
C ASP A 182 -2.65 -11.72 -12.07
N VAL A 183 -2.75 -10.52 -12.66
CA VAL A 183 -2.84 -9.25 -11.92
C VAL A 183 -4.09 -9.23 -11.05
N LYS A 184 -5.27 -9.55 -11.61
CA LYS A 184 -6.53 -9.68 -10.82
C LYS A 184 -6.36 -10.62 -9.64
N ALA A 185 -5.73 -11.77 -9.88
CA ALA A 185 -5.58 -12.77 -8.85
C ALA A 185 -4.53 -12.38 -7.78
N ILE A 186 -3.57 -11.48 -8.09
CA ILE A 186 -2.73 -10.81 -7.08
C ILE A 186 -3.58 -9.85 -6.24
N LEU A 187 -4.38 -9.00 -6.89
CA LEU A 187 -5.23 -8.03 -6.18
C LEU A 187 -6.21 -8.72 -5.22
N ILE A 188 -6.91 -9.75 -5.71
CA ILE A 188 -7.83 -10.56 -4.88
C ILE A 188 -7.07 -11.21 -3.72
N SER A 189 -5.93 -11.85 -3.99
CA SER A 189 -5.15 -12.49 -2.93
C SER A 189 -4.64 -11.49 -1.90
N THR A 190 -4.32 -10.26 -2.32
CA THR A 190 -3.90 -9.17 -1.42
C THR A 190 -5.01 -8.81 -0.45
N VAL A 191 -6.22 -8.60 -0.97
CA VAL A 191 -7.40 -8.33 -0.15
C VAL A 191 -7.65 -9.50 0.81
N GLU A 192 -7.69 -10.74 0.31
CA GLU A 192 -7.93 -11.92 1.16
C GLU A 192 -6.93 -12.01 2.32
N LYS A 193 -5.63 -11.85 2.05
CA LYS A 193 -4.59 -11.95 3.07
C LYS A 193 -4.67 -10.81 4.07
N LEU A 194 -4.86 -9.58 3.59
CA LEU A 194 -4.99 -8.39 4.44
C LEU A 194 -6.17 -8.54 5.41
N TYR A 195 -7.33 -8.94 4.90
CA TYR A 195 -8.55 -9.12 5.71
C TYR A 195 -8.61 -10.46 6.45
N SER A 196 -7.66 -11.37 6.25
CA SER A 196 -7.51 -12.58 7.08
C SER A 196 -6.53 -12.40 8.23
N ASP A 197 -5.83 -11.26 8.28
CA ASP A 197 -4.87 -10.98 9.32
C ASP A 197 -5.56 -10.43 10.58
N GLU A 198 -5.51 -11.21 11.66
CA GLU A 198 -6.18 -10.88 12.93
C GLU A 198 -5.65 -9.60 13.56
N GLU A 199 -4.36 -9.28 13.41
CA GLU A 199 -3.76 -8.06 13.96
C GLU A 199 -4.19 -6.85 13.14
N PHE A 200 -4.29 -6.98 11.81
CA PHE A 200 -4.87 -5.94 10.96
C PHE A 200 -6.35 -5.67 11.31
N ILE A 201 -7.15 -6.72 11.49
CA ILE A 201 -8.56 -6.59 11.90
C ILE A 201 -8.68 -5.91 13.26
N LYS A 202 -7.84 -6.32 14.22
CA LYS A 202 -7.81 -5.71 15.55
C LYS A 202 -7.49 -4.23 15.48
N LEU A 203 -6.47 -3.85 14.70
CA LEU A 203 -6.07 -2.46 14.49
C LEU A 203 -7.21 -1.64 13.87
N MET A 204 -7.94 -2.18 12.88
CA MET A 204 -9.13 -1.52 12.35
C MET A 204 -10.20 -1.29 13.43
N GLY A 205 -10.42 -2.30 14.29
CA GLY A 205 -11.39 -2.22 15.38
C GLY A 205 -11.04 -1.20 16.47
N GLU A 206 -9.75 -1.02 16.77
CA GLU A 206 -9.27 -0.01 17.70
C GLU A 206 -9.48 1.41 17.16
N GLN A 207 -9.35 1.60 15.84
CA GLN A 207 -9.60 2.90 15.20
C GLN A 207 -11.08 3.24 15.07
N SER A 208 -11.93 2.25 14.78
CA SER A 208 -13.39 2.43 14.61
C SER A 208 -14.17 2.35 15.93
N GLY A 209 -13.53 1.94 17.03
CA GLY A 209 -14.17 1.66 18.32
C GLY A 209 -14.95 0.34 18.35
N LYS A 210 -15.01 -0.40 17.24
CA LYS A 210 -15.66 -1.72 17.14
C LYS A 210 -14.96 -2.56 16.06
N ALA A 211 -14.35 -3.67 16.47
CA ALA A 211 -13.81 -4.64 15.52
C ALA A 211 -14.96 -5.25 14.68
N PRO A 212 -14.81 -5.33 13.34
CA PRO A 212 -15.80 -5.97 12.51
C PRO A 212 -15.89 -7.46 12.86
N SER A 213 -17.11 -8.02 12.81
CA SER A 213 -17.31 -9.45 12.98
C SER A 213 -16.71 -10.21 11.80
N LYS A 214 -16.50 -11.52 11.99
CA LYS A 214 -16.03 -12.38 10.92
C LYS A 214 -16.98 -12.37 9.72
N GLU A 215 -18.29 -12.36 9.98
CA GLU A 215 -19.31 -12.31 8.93
C GLU A 215 -19.26 -10.99 8.15
N GLU A 216 -19.01 -9.85 8.82
CA GLU A 216 -18.83 -8.55 8.17
C GLU A 216 -17.58 -8.55 7.27
N ILE A 217 -16.47 -9.11 7.75
CA ILE A 217 -15.24 -9.25 6.97
C ILE A 217 -15.44 -10.17 5.76
N ASP A 218 -16.05 -11.34 5.97
CA ASP A 218 -16.31 -12.31 4.90
C ASP A 218 -17.22 -11.68 3.81
N ALA A 219 -18.20 -10.87 4.21
CA ALA A 219 -19.05 -10.11 3.29
C ALA A 219 -18.25 -9.05 2.51
N MET A 220 -17.41 -8.25 3.18
CA MET A 220 -16.55 -7.25 2.51
C MET A 220 -15.60 -7.89 1.49
N VAL A 221 -14.96 -9.00 1.86
CA VAL A 221 -14.05 -9.73 0.96
C VAL A 221 -14.83 -10.31 -0.23
N ALA A 222 -16.03 -10.86 -0.01
CA ALA A 222 -16.88 -11.38 -1.08
C ALA A 222 -17.32 -10.27 -2.05
N GLU A 223 -17.70 -9.11 -1.52
CA GLU A 223 -18.07 -7.93 -2.32
C GLU A 223 -16.88 -7.46 -3.17
N MET A 224 -15.70 -7.24 -2.56
CA MET A 224 -14.50 -6.84 -3.30
C MET A 224 -14.13 -7.83 -4.41
N LYS A 225 -14.23 -9.14 -4.14
CA LYS A 225 -14.01 -10.19 -5.15
C LYS A 225 -14.99 -10.07 -6.31
N SER A 226 -16.28 -9.91 -6.03
CA SER A 226 -17.30 -9.76 -7.06
C SER A 226 -17.07 -8.50 -7.90
N SER A 227 -16.61 -7.43 -7.27
CA SER A 227 -16.20 -6.21 -7.98
C SER A 227 -15.03 -6.48 -8.94
N PHE A 228 -13.99 -7.21 -8.51
CA PHE A 228 -12.86 -7.59 -9.39
C PHE A 228 -13.22 -8.52 -10.56
N GLU A 229 -14.31 -9.29 -10.48
CA GLU A 229 -14.80 -10.08 -11.61
C GLU A 229 -15.16 -9.18 -12.80
N ASN A 230 -15.78 -8.04 -12.51
CA ASN A 230 -16.28 -7.10 -13.52
C ASN A 230 -15.26 -6.01 -13.90
N ILE A 231 -14.10 -5.94 -13.24
CA ILE A 231 -13.06 -4.97 -13.62
C ILE A 231 -12.26 -5.47 -14.82
N GLU A 232 -12.08 -4.71 -15.88
CA GLU A 232 -11.07 -4.93 -16.91
C GLU A 232 -9.76 -4.23 -16.53
N ILE A 233 -8.62 -4.89 -16.79
CA ILE A 233 -7.30 -4.28 -16.63
C ILE A 233 -6.81 -3.92 -18.02
N GLU A 234 -6.94 -2.64 -18.38
CA GLU A 234 -6.57 -2.13 -19.70
C GLU A 234 -5.06 -2.00 -19.84
N ASN A 235 -4.40 -1.57 -18.77
CA ASN A 235 -2.96 -1.37 -18.73
C ASN A 235 -2.40 -1.80 -17.39
N PHE A 236 -1.27 -2.50 -17.44
CA PHE A 236 -0.50 -2.85 -16.26
C PHE A 236 0.98 -2.85 -16.62
N GLU A 237 1.73 -2.01 -15.94
CA GLU A 237 3.19 -1.96 -16.03
C GLU A 237 3.76 -2.06 -14.62
N TYR A 238 4.67 -3.01 -14.42
CA TYR A 238 5.43 -3.11 -13.19
C TYR A 238 6.92 -3.16 -13.52
N ALA A 239 7.67 -2.19 -13.00
CA ALA A 239 9.11 -2.15 -13.08
C ALA A 239 9.73 -2.22 -11.68
N VAL A 240 10.75 -3.06 -11.53
CA VAL A 240 11.56 -3.18 -10.32
C VAL A 240 13.00 -2.80 -10.65
N TYR A 241 13.67 -2.07 -9.77
CA TYR A 241 15.03 -1.60 -9.99
C TYR A 241 15.95 -2.20 -8.93
N ILE A 242 16.90 -3.03 -9.37
CA ILE A 242 17.81 -3.77 -8.50
C ILE A 242 19.21 -3.19 -8.63
N ASP A 243 19.84 -2.79 -7.53
CA ASP A 243 21.19 -2.24 -7.55
C ASP A 243 22.29 -3.32 -7.71
N GLY A 244 23.55 -2.88 -7.70
CA GLY A 244 24.71 -3.78 -7.82
C GLY A 244 24.92 -4.68 -6.61
N ASP A 245 24.29 -4.37 -5.47
CA ASP A 245 24.37 -5.13 -4.23
C ASP A 245 23.16 -6.08 -4.07
N ASP A 246 22.26 -6.14 -5.05
CA ASP A 246 21.01 -6.90 -5.00
C ASP A 246 20.01 -6.38 -3.95
N TYR A 247 19.87 -5.07 -3.80
CA TYR A 247 18.72 -4.44 -3.14
C TYR A 247 17.72 -3.92 -4.18
N ILE A 248 16.43 -4.00 -3.86
CA ILE A 248 15.38 -3.27 -4.58
C ILE A 248 15.46 -1.82 -4.12
N VAL A 249 15.97 -0.95 -4.99
CA VAL A 249 16.11 0.50 -4.71
C VAL A 249 14.98 1.31 -5.32
N GLY A 250 14.16 0.71 -6.17
CA GLY A 250 12.95 1.36 -6.65
C GLY A 250 11.94 0.41 -7.28
N GLN A 251 10.70 0.88 -7.36
CA GLN A 251 9.61 0.22 -8.06
C GLN A 251 8.74 1.27 -8.75
N ASP A 252 8.26 0.98 -9.95
CA ASP A 252 7.23 1.77 -10.62
C ASP A 252 6.05 0.84 -10.91
N ILE A 253 4.85 1.25 -10.53
CA ILE A 253 3.60 0.51 -10.72
C ILE A 253 2.64 1.44 -11.44
N LYS A 254 2.21 1.04 -12.64
CA LYS A 254 1.14 1.71 -13.37
C LYS A 254 0.02 0.72 -13.64
N MET A 255 -1.21 1.10 -13.35
CA MET A 255 -2.38 0.26 -13.57
C MET A 255 -3.59 1.11 -13.91
N ASP A 256 -4.31 0.69 -14.95
CA ASP A 256 -5.57 1.29 -15.38
C ASP A 256 -6.65 0.20 -15.33
N LEU A 257 -7.66 0.42 -14.49
CA LEU A 257 -8.80 -0.45 -14.22
C LEU A 257 -10.07 0.21 -14.77
N VAL A 258 -10.95 -0.55 -15.42
CA VAL A 258 -12.25 -0.06 -15.92
C VAL A 258 -13.34 -1.02 -15.48
N ASP A 259 -14.51 -0.53 -15.04
CA ASP A 259 -15.65 -1.42 -14.80
C ASP A 259 -16.29 -1.84 -16.14
N SER A 260 -16.25 -3.13 -16.46
CA SER A 260 -16.86 -3.70 -17.66
C SER A 260 -18.40 -3.62 -17.68
N LYS A 261 -19.05 -3.38 -16.53
CA LYS A 261 -20.50 -3.13 -16.46
C LYS A 261 -20.86 -1.65 -16.64
N ASN A 262 -19.94 -0.77 -16.26
CA ASN A 262 -20.10 0.67 -16.29
C ASN A 262 -18.83 1.29 -16.88
N GLU A 263 -18.68 1.21 -18.21
CA GLU A 263 -17.48 1.68 -18.95
C GLU A 263 -17.12 3.15 -18.69
N THR A 264 -18.02 3.90 -18.02
CA THR A 264 -17.84 5.29 -17.62
C THR A 264 -17.00 5.49 -16.36
N GLU A 265 -16.69 4.44 -15.58
CA GLU A 265 -15.95 4.57 -14.30
C GLU A 265 -14.76 3.60 -14.24
N GLY A 266 -13.59 4.12 -13.89
CA GLY A 266 -12.36 3.36 -13.75
C GLY A 266 -11.39 3.95 -12.74
N LEU A 267 -10.35 3.20 -12.38
CA LEU A 267 -9.28 3.63 -11.47
C LEU A 267 -7.95 3.64 -12.23
N ALA A 268 -7.26 4.77 -12.25
CA ALA A 268 -5.90 4.89 -12.74
C ALA A 268 -4.94 5.12 -11.57
N MET A 269 -3.80 4.41 -11.59
CA MET A 269 -2.72 4.60 -10.64
C MET A 269 -1.36 4.61 -11.36
N ASP A 270 -0.49 5.55 -10.97
CA ASP A 270 0.94 5.59 -11.32
C ASP A 270 1.71 5.87 -10.03
N LEU A 271 2.35 4.85 -9.47
CA LEU A 271 3.07 4.90 -8.21
C LEU A 271 4.55 4.63 -8.43
N LYS A 272 5.41 5.43 -7.79
CA LYS A 272 6.87 5.28 -7.81
C LYS A 272 7.37 5.20 -6.39
N PHE A 273 8.09 4.13 -6.10
CA PHE A 273 8.71 3.87 -4.81
C PHE A 273 10.22 3.96 -4.96
N ARG A 274 10.91 4.61 -4.03
CA ARG A 274 12.37 4.70 -4.00
C ARG A 274 12.86 4.38 -2.59
N ILE A 275 13.96 3.65 -2.48
CA ILE A 275 14.62 3.31 -1.21
C ILE A 275 16.09 3.68 -1.32
N TRP A 276 16.61 4.46 -0.39
CA TRP A 276 18.00 4.91 -0.39
C TRP A 276 18.54 5.07 1.04
N ASP A 277 19.81 5.46 1.15
CA ASP A 277 20.50 5.64 2.42
C ASP A 277 20.42 4.41 3.35
N MET A 278 20.45 3.23 2.74
CA MET A 278 20.28 1.93 3.39
C MET A 278 21.46 1.59 4.30
N GLY A 279 21.18 1.08 5.50
CA GLY A 279 22.18 0.65 6.48
C GLY A 279 22.99 1.77 7.13
N ASN A 280 22.59 3.02 6.91
CA ASN A 280 23.17 4.19 7.59
C ASN A 280 22.26 4.63 8.75
N ASP A 281 22.87 5.17 9.80
CA ASP A 281 22.13 5.73 10.94
C ASP A 281 21.13 6.80 10.48
N GLN A 282 19.86 6.58 10.77
CA GLN A 282 18.80 7.55 10.49
C GLN A 282 18.64 8.49 11.68
N ASN A 283 18.95 9.78 11.49
CA ASN A 283 18.67 10.77 12.52
C ASN A 283 17.17 11.11 12.53
N ILE A 284 16.43 10.48 13.45
CA ILE A 284 14.99 10.68 13.66
C ILE A 284 14.78 11.36 15.02
N ASP A 285 14.62 12.68 14.97
CA ASP A 285 14.34 13.54 16.11
C ASP A 285 12.84 13.73 16.26
N PHE A 286 12.31 13.45 17.46
CA PHE A 286 10.91 13.64 17.80
C PHE A 286 10.67 15.10 18.24
N PRO A 287 9.48 15.66 18.01
CA PRO A 287 9.14 16.99 18.51
C PRO A 287 9.10 17.01 20.05
N GLU A 288 9.50 18.12 20.65
CA GLU A 288 9.31 18.36 22.09
C GLU A 288 7.83 18.66 22.37
N LEU A 289 7.17 17.72 23.04
CA LEU A 289 5.75 17.81 23.38
C LEU A 289 5.53 18.58 24.70
N THR A 290 4.53 19.44 24.72
CA THR A 290 4.11 20.29 25.84
C THR A 290 2.58 20.36 25.88
N GLU A 291 1.98 20.65 27.03
CA GLU A 291 0.53 20.79 27.15
C GLU A 291 -0.06 21.86 26.19
N GLU A 292 0.74 22.87 25.83
CA GLU A 292 0.35 23.93 24.91
C GLU A 292 0.31 23.44 23.45
N ASN A 293 1.33 22.69 23.02
CA ASN A 293 1.50 22.28 21.61
C ASN A 293 1.03 20.85 21.30
N SER A 294 0.55 20.08 22.28
CA SER A 294 0.06 18.72 22.07
C SER A 294 -1.31 18.46 22.71
N MET A 295 -2.00 17.44 22.23
CA MET A 295 -3.24 16.91 22.80
C MET A 295 -3.31 15.40 22.59
N SER A 296 -4.10 14.69 23.40
CA SER A 296 -4.35 13.27 23.20
C SER A 296 -5.25 13.02 21.99
N PHE A 297 -5.18 11.82 21.41
CA PHE A 297 -6.12 11.40 20.37
C PHE A 297 -7.58 11.44 20.83
N GLU A 298 -7.87 11.06 22.08
CA GLU A 298 -9.22 11.12 22.65
C GLU A 298 -9.75 12.56 22.71
N ASP A 299 -8.92 13.52 23.15
CA ASP A 299 -9.30 14.93 23.18
C ASP A 299 -9.50 15.50 21.78
N TYR A 300 -8.71 15.04 20.81
CA TYR A 300 -8.86 15.42 19.42
C TYR A 300 -10.21 14.94 18.86
N MET A 301 -10.58 13.68 19.08
CA MET A 301 -11.86 13.13 18.66
C MET A 301 -13.05 13.90 19.29
N LYS A 302 -13.00 14.17 20.59
CA LYS A 302 -14.02 15.02 21.26
C LYS A 302 -14.11 16.42 20.65
N SER A 303 -12.97 16.99 20.24
CA SER A 303 -12.95 18.32 19.61
C SER A 303 -13.59 18.34 18.23
N LEU A 304 -13.56 17.22 17.49
CA LEU A 304 -14.25 17.05 16.21
C LEU A 304 -15.75 16.86 16.42
N GLU A 305 -16.15 16.03 17.38
CA GLU A 305 -17.56 15.81 17.73
C GLU A 305 -18.27 17.12 18.11
N LEU A 306 -17.60 17.98 18.87
CA LEU A 306 -18.14 19.30 19.26
C LEU A 306 -18.23 20.31 18.11
N GLN A 307 -17.54 20.06 16.99
CA GLN A 307 -17.56 20.93 15.80
C GLN A 307 -18.57 20.48 14.76
N MET A 308 -19.12 19.27 14.87
CA MET A 308 -20.24 18.83 14.04
C MET A 308 -21.52 19.51 14.53
N PRO A 309 -22.20 20.34 13.71
CA PRO A 309 -23.48 20.88 14.12
C PRO A 309 -24.48 19.75 14.34
N GLU A 310 -25.26 19.80 15.44
CA GLU A 310 -26.37 18.88 15.74
C GLU A 310 -27.43 18.80 14.62
N ASN A 311 -27.32 19.65 13.60
CA ASN A 311 -28.34 19.91 12.59
C ASN A 311 -27.80 19.60 11.18
N MET A 312 -27.45 18.34 10.89
CA MET A 312 -27.44 17.83 9.51
C MET A 312 -28.81 17.23 9.13
N GLU A 313 -29.92 17.79 9.64
CA GLU A 313 -31.28 17.53 9.14
C GLU A 313 -31.61 18.25 7.81
N GLY A 314 -30.61 18.84 7.14
CA GLY A 314 -30.82 19.73 5.98
C GLY A 314 -30.42 19.19 4.62
N ILE A 315 -29.91 17.96 4.51
CA ILE A 315 -29.64 17.34 3.21
C ILE A 315 -30.85 16.48 2.86
N GLU A 316 -31.79 17.05 2.09
CA GLU A 316 -32.94 16.33 1.53
C GLU A 316 -32.44 15.06 0.83
N GLY A 317 -32.74 13.90 1.42
CA GLY A 317 -32.23 12.58 0.99
C GLY A 317 -31.91 11.62 2.14
N MET A 318 -31.75 12.12 3.38
CA MET A 318 -31.49 11.30 4.58
C MET A 318 -32.62 11.35 5.63
N GLU A 319 -33.88 11.60 5.24
CA GLU A 319 -35.02 11.70 6.17
C GLU A 319 -35.40 10.37 6.88
N ASN A 320 -34.71 9.26 6.58
CA ASN A 320 -34.93 7.97 7.24
C ASN A 320 -33.72 7.49 8.07
N PHE A 321 -32.74 8.34 8.36
CA PHE A 321 -31.63 7.93 9.21
C PHE A 321 -31.95 8.18 10.68
N ASN A 322 -32.58 7.20 11.33
CA ASN A 322 -32.69 7.16 12.78
C ASN A 322 -31.49 6.38 13.35
N PRO A 323 -30.61 7.00 14.17
CA PRO A 323 -29.46 6.31 14.77
C PRO A 323 -29.84 5.11 15.65
N GLU A 324 -31.08 5.08 16.17
CA GLU A 324 -31.59 3.95 16.96
C GLU A 324 -31.99 2.73 16.12
N ASP A 325 -32.14 2.87 14.79
CA ASP A 325 -32.45 1.77 13.88
C ASP A 325 -31.22 0.87 13.60
N PHE A 326 -30.02 1.30 14.05
CA PHE A 326 -28.78 0.50 14.01
C PHE A 326 -28.47 -0.22 15.33
N ASN A 327 -29.47 -0.35 16.23
CA ASN A 327 -29.36 -1.29 17.34
C ASN A 327 -29.73 -2.72 16.87
N LEU A 328 -28.69 -3.51 16.58
CA LEU A 328 -28.78 -4.90 16.08
C LEU A 328 -29.52 -5.88 17.02
N GLU A 329 -29.87 -5.49 18.25
CA GLU A 329 -30.70 -6.33 19.13
C GLU A 329 -32.18 -6.44 18.71
N ASN A 330 -32.66 -5.55 17.82
CA ASN A 330 -34.08 -5.49 17.42
C ASN A 330 -34.37 -5.88 15.96
N MET A 331 -33.38 -6.36 15.19
CA MET A 331 -33.62 -6.86 13.83
C MET A 331 -34.19 -8.28 13.87
N ASP A 332 -35.52 -8.39 13.72
CA ASP A 332 -36.23 -9.67 13.56
C ASP A 332 -35.99 -10.25 12.15
N LEU A 333 -34.91 -11.02 12.02
CA LEU A 333 -34.47 -11.67 10.78
C LEU A 333 -35.43 -12.76 10.28
N GLU A 334 -36.47 -13.14 11.03
CA GLU A 334 -37.42 -14.19 10.62
C GLU A 334 -38.46 -13.72 9.60
N ASN A 335 -38.58 -12.41 9.34
CA ASN A 335 -39.62 -11.83 8.48
C ASN A 335 -39.11 -11.12 7.22
N MET A 336 -37.82 -11.24 6.87
CA MET A 336 -37.32 -10.72 5.60
C MET A 336 -37.66 -11.69 4.45
N ASP A 337 -38.63 -11.30 3.63
CA ASP A 337 -39.02 -11.97 2.39
C ASP A 337 -37.86 -11.88 1.38
N ILE A 338 -37.07 -12.94 1.27
CA ILE A 338 -36.01 -13.07 0.26
C ILE A 338 -36.66 -13.64 -1.01
N PRO A 339 -36.68 -12.92 -2.14
CA PRO A 339 -37.23 -13.48 -3.38
C PRO A 339 -36.33 -14.62 -3.90
N GLU A 340 -36.91 -15.81 -4.06
CA GLU A 340 -36.27 -16.94 -4.73
C GLU A 340 -35.99 -16.58 -6.19
N VAL A 341 -34.70 -16.54 -6.56
CA VAL A 341 -34.26 -16.46 -7.94
C VAL A 341 -34.07 -17.88 -8.48
N THR A 342 -34.99 -18.34 -9.32
CA THR A 342 -34.81 -19.54 -10.13
C THR A 342 -33.96 -19.22 -11.37
N ILE A 343 -32.89 -20.00 -11.55
CA ILE A 343 -32.02 -19.94 -12.73
C ILE A 343 -32.58 -20.96 -13.75
N GLU A 344 -32.96 -20.48 -14.94
CA GLU A 344 -33.15 -21.30 -16.16
C GLU A 344 -31.86 -21.39 -16.98
#